data_AF-A0A5M3X2T0-F1
#
_entry.id   AF-A0A5M3X2T0-F1
#
_cell.length_a   1.000
_cell.length_b   1.000
_cell.length_c   1.000
_cell.angle_alpha   90.00
_cell.angle_beta   90.00
_cell.angle_gamma   90.00
#
_symmetry.space_group_name_H-M   'P 1'
#
loop_
_entity.id
_entity.type
_entity.pdbx_description
1 polymer ?
#
loop_
_entity_poly.entity_id
_entity_poly.type
_entity_poly.pdbx_seq_one_letter_code
_entity_poly.pdbx_strand_id
1 'polypeptide(L)'
;MVAESSSLAVHSPSNKQPEIFERVPHRNRNFTGRESLLHQLREGTRSVTAVIPLPQALQGYGGVGKTHLAIEYAHRYGSHYDLVWWIPADQYYLVPSALAAMAPYLGLAPASIVGVEEAAESVRRALQKGEPYNNWLLIFDNAEDSRIERFIPRGPGHVIITSRNPNWDDQFRSLAVDVFTREESIEFLRKRLGSRITRDEADQLADKLGDLPLALEQVGALQRRGTMSIDQYIELLEKETSRLLDIERPKDYPLTMTAAWRVSVSLLEDRLAVALDLLRCCAFFGPEPIPLDVFRRGNKANAPSLAKILPDPIMLDKTVKGKYSGLARSVMTAPSHPV
;
A
#
# COMPACT_ATOMS: atom_id res chain seq x y z
N MET A 1 -12.32 36.70 39.57
CA MET A 1 -11.23 37.18 38.70
C MET A 1 -10.14 36.12 38.75
N VAL A 2 -9.72 35.41 37.71
CA VAL A 2 -10.14 35.21 36.32
C VAL A 2 -9.71 33.76 36.04
N ALA A 3 -10.58 32.95 35.43
CA ALA A 3 -10.24 31.61 34.97
C ALA A 3 -9.44 31.72 33.66
N GLU A 4 -8.21 31.19 33.64
CA GLU A 4 -7.44 31.03 32.41
C GLU A 4 -7.94 29.77 31.67
N SER A 5 -8.84 30.01 30.73
CA SER A 5 -9.20 29.04 29.70
C SER A 5 -8.04 28.89 28.73
N SER A 6 -7.32 27.78 28.81
CA SER A 6 -6.34 27.35 27.81
C SER A 6 -7.06 27.02 26.50
N SER A 7 -7.05 27.96 25.56
CA SER A 7 -7.60 27.80 24.22
C SER A 7 -6.77 26.81 23.40
N LEU A 8 -7.38 25.69 23.01
CA LEU A 8 -6.93 24.80 21.95
C LEU A 8 -6.87 25.60 20.63
N ALA A 9 -5.68 26.09 20.27
CA ALA A 9 -5.45 26.69 18.97
C ALA A 9 -5.46 25.59 17.89
N VAL A 10 -6.61 25.46 17.24
CA VAL A 10 -6.79 24.74 15.97
C VAL A 10 -5.80 25.34 14.96
N HIS A 11 -4.67 24.66 14.74
CA HIS A 11 -3.68 25.07 13.75
C HIS A 11 -4.32 24.97 12.36
N SER A 12 -4.57 26.12 11.74
CA SER A 12 -4.93 26.20 10.33
C SER A 12 -3.82 25.55 9.48
N PRO A 13 -4.15 24.70 8.49
CA PRO A 13 -3.14 24.08 7.64
C PRO A 13 -2.42 25.17 6.83
N SER A 14 -1.11 25.29 7.01
CA SER A 14 -0.28 26.13 6.15
C SER A 14 -0.38 25.62 4.72
N ASN A 15 -0.73 26.49 3.78
CA ASN A 15 -0.84 26.18 2.35
C ASN A 15 0.54 26.02 1.65
N LYS A 16 1.61 25.85 2.43
CA LYS A 16 2.97 25.60 1.94
C LYS A 16 3.02 24.19 1.38
N GLN A 17 3.41 24.03 0.12
CA GLN A 17 3.80 22.72 -0.39
C GLN A 17 5.31 22.55 -0.19
N PRO A 18 5.78 21.33 0.11
CA PRO A 18 7.21 21.05 0.15
C PRO A 18 7.82 21.38 -1.22
N GLU A 19 9.05 21.89 -1.21
CA GLU A 19 9.78 22.19 -2.44
C GLU A 19 10.01 20.93 -3.27
N ILE A 20 10.22 19.80 -2.58
CA ILE A 20 10.40 18.49 -3.20
C ILE A 20 9.34 17.54 -2.63
N PHE A 21 8.48 17.01 -3.50
CA PHE A 21 7.50 15.97 -3.17
C PHE A 21 7.57 14.86 -4.22
N GLU A 22 8.60 14.03 -4.12
CA GLU A 22 8.98 13.13 -5.21
C GLU A 22 8.75 11.67 -4.84
N ARG A 23 8.34 10.90 -5.86
CA ARG A 23 8.09 9.45 -5.78
C ARG A 23 6.99 9.00 -4.80
N VAL A 24 6.35 9.92 -4.09
CA VAL A 24 5.24 9.60 -3.18
C VAL A 24 4.04 9.13 -3.99
N PRO A 25 3.47 7.94 -3.70
CA PRO A 25 2.29 7.46 -4.39
C PRO A 25 1.10 8.44 -4.29
N HIS A 26 0.19 8.38 -5.26
CA HIS A 26 -1.01 9.21 -5.25
C HIS A 26 -1.85 9.00 -3.99
N ARG A 27 -2.39 10.09 -3.46
CA ARG A 27 -3.27 10.05 -2.29
C ARG A 27 -4.51 9.21 -2.56
N ASN A 28 -4.82 8.31 -1.64
CA ASN A 28 -6.09 7.59 -1.67
C ASN A 28 -7.24 8.51 -1.19
N ARG A 29 -8.06 8.99 -2.12
CA ARG A 29 -9.25 9.81 -1.81
C ARG A 29 -10.27 9.11 -0.91
N ASN A 30 -10.21 7.78 -0.82
CA ASN A 30 -11.07 6.95 0.00
C ASN A 30 -10.38 6.42 1.27
N PHE A 31 -9.28 7.05 1.70
CA PHE A 31 -8.71 6.76 3.01
C PHE A 31 -9.79 6.92 4.09
N THR A 32 -9.77 6.03 5.09
CA THR A 32 -10.82 5.88 6.11
C THR A 32 -10.15 5.57 7.45
N GLY A 33 -10.63 6.22 8.51
CA GLY A 33 -10.14 5.98 9.87
C GLY A 33 -8.67 6.34 10.10
N ARG A 34 -8.05 5.66 11.07
CA ARG A 34 -6.62 5.72 11.46
C ARG A 34 -6.14 7.08 11.95
N GLU A 35 -7.07 7.94 12.37
CA GLU A 35 -6.75 9.29 12.87
C GLU A 35 -5.82 9.25 14.08
N SER A 36 -6.04 8.32 15.01
CA SER A 36 -5.17 8.13 16.18
C SER A 36 -3.76 7.68 15.78
N LEU A 37 -3.61 6.82 14.77
CA LEU A 37 -2.31 6.37 14.28
C LEU A 37 -1.56 7.48 13.54
N LEU A 38 -2.27 8.29 12.74
CA LEU A 38 -1.70 9.47 12.09
C LEU A 38 -1.22 10.49 13.12
N HIS A 39 -1.96 10.68 14.21
CA HIS A 39 -1.54 11.54 15.32
C HIS A 39 -0.30 10.99 16.01
N GLN A 40 -0.28 9.68 16.33
CA GLN A 40 0.87 9.04 16.95
C GLN A 40 2.13 9.09 16.07
N LEU A 41 1.98 8.94 14.74
CA LEU A 41 3.08 9.16 13.80
C LEU A 41 3.61 10.59 13.89
N ARG A 42 2.72 11.59 13.97
CA ARG A 42 3.11 12.99 14.05
C ARG A 42 3.80 13.33 15.38
N GLU A 43 3.35 12.75 16.49
CA GLU A 43 3.97 12.96 17.79
C GLU A 43 5.31 12.23 17.92
N GLY A 44 5.43 11.04 17.32
CA GLY A 44 6.64 10.23 17.35
C GLY A 44 7.74 10.67 16.41
N THR A 45 7.45 11.58 15.48
CA THR A 45 8.38 11.91 14.40
C THR A 45 9.51 12.85 14.78
N ARG A 46 9.70 13.24 16.06
CA ARG A 46 10.96 13.90 16.48
C ARG A 46 12.23 13.02 16.26
N SER A 47 12.07 11.79 15.77
CA SER A 47 13.10 10.83 15.36
C SER A 47 12.55 9.82 14.33
N VAL A 48 13.36 8.81 13.95
CA VAL A 48 12.96 7.65 13.13
C VAL A 48 11.81 6.87 13.78
N THR A 49 10.75 6.56 13.01
CA THR A 49 9.61 5.74 13.46
C THR A 49 9.36 4.59 12.48
N ALA A 50 9.41 3.35 12.98
CA ALA A 50 9.00 2.17 12.23
C ALA A 50 7.49 1.94 12.37
N VAL A 51 6.82 1.48 11.32
CA VAL A 51 5.40 1.15 11.27
C VAL A 51 5.33 -0.34 11.01
N ILE A 52 5.00 -1.10 12.04
CA ILE A 52 5.02 -2.57 12.06
C ILE A 52 3.62 -3.11 12.33
N PRO A 53 3.31 -4.38 12.00
CA PRO A 53 2.06 -5.00 12.45
C PRO A 53 2.05 -5.18 13.97
N LEU A 54 0.88 -5.17 14.61
CA LEU A 54 0.73 -5.55 16.02
C LEU A 54 1.14 -7.02 16.27
N PRO A 55 1.62 -7.37 17.48
CA PRO A 55 2.00 -8.73 17.82
C PRO A 55 0.95 -9.81 17.58
N GLN A 56 -0.33 -9.49 17.76
CA GLN A 56 -1.43 -10.43 17.48
C GLN A 56 -1.78 -10.50 15.98
N ALA A 57 -1.39 -9.48 15.21
CA ALA A 57 -1.32 -9.49 13.76
C ALA A 57 -0.01 -10.10 13.20
N LEU A 58 0.90 -10.63 14.06
CA LEU A 58 2.15 -11.30 13.65
C LEU A 58 1.94 -12.65 12.96
N GLN A 59 0.71 -13.14 12.85
CA GLN A 59 0.39 -14.27 11.99
C GLN A 59 0.27 -13.84 10.50
N GLY A 60 1.27 -13.14 9.97
CA GLY A 60 1.47 -12.98 8.52
C GLY A 60 0.71 -11.85 7.80
N TYR A 61 0.11 -10.87 8.48
CA TYR A 61 -0.79 -9.94 7.78
C TYR A 61 -0.04 -8.85 6.95
N GLY A 62 0.22 -9.16 5.68
CA GLY A 62 0.17 -8.15 4.61
C GLY A 62 -1.25 -7.57 4.52
N GLY A 63 -1.39 -6.29 4.16
CA GLY A 63 -2.71 -5.71 3.88
C GLY A 63 -3.43 -5.00 5.04
N VAL A 64 -2.80 -4.79 6.20
CA VAL A 64 -3.34 -3.95 7.29
C VAL A 64 -3.28 -2.43 6.99
N GLY A 65 -2.65 -2.03 5.89
CA GLY A 65 -2.67 -0.63 5.43
C GLY A 65 -1.47 0.25 5.83
N LYS A 66 -0.33 -0.32 6.28
CA LYS A 66 0.88 0.44 6.65
C LYS A 66 1.35 1.41 5.56
N THR A 67 1.50 0.93 4.33
CA THR A 67 1.85 1.75 3.16
C THR A 67 0.83 2.88 2.95
N HIS A 68 -0.46 2.59 3.08
CA HIS A 68 -1.52 3.60 2.93
C HIS A 68 -1.52 4.63 4.05
N LEU A 69 -1.17 4.23 5.28
CA LEU A 69 -0.98 5.13 6.41
C LEU A 69 0.18 6.09 6.15
N ALA A 70 1.31 5.59 5.63
CA ALA A 70 2.46 6.41 5.27
C ALA A 70 2.16 7.37 4.11
N ILE A 71 1.43 6.91 3.08
CA ILE A 71 0.95 7.77 1.99
C ILE A 71 0.07 8.89 2.54
N GLU A 72 -0.94 8.56 3.35
CA GLU A 72 -1.84 9.57 3.90
C GLU A 72 -1.09 10.55 4.81
N TYR A 73 -0.12 10.09 5.60
CA TYR A 73 0.75 10.95 6.40
C TYR A 73 1.52 11.95 5.52
N ALA A 74 2.16 11.47 4.45
CA ALA A 74 2.92 12.31 3.51
C ALA A 74 2.03 13.40 2.89
N HIS A 75 0.83 13.04 2.45
CA HIS A 75 -0.10 14.00 1.83
C HIS A 75 -0.72 14.96 2.83
N ARG A 76 -1.00 14.51 4.06
CA ARG A 76 -1.66 15.33 5.09
C ARG A 76 -0.71 16.30 5.78
N TYR A 77 0.54 15.87 5.99
CA TYR A 77 1.54 16.65 6.74
C TYR A 77 2.71 17.13 5.88
N GLY A 78 2.70 16.86 4.57
CA GLY A 78 3.76 17.25 3.63
C GLY A 78 4.14 18.73 3.70
N SER A 79 3.17 19.60 4.01
CA SER A 79 3.39 21.05 4.18
C SER A 79 4.32 21.45 5.32
N HIS A 80 4.62 20.53 6.24
CA HIS A 80 5.55 20.74 7.35
C HIS A 80 7.01 20.44 6.98
N TYR A 81 7.24 19.91 5.78
CA TYR A 81 8.56 19.55 5.29
C TYR A 81 8.95 20.43 4.11
N ASP A 82 10.24 20.58 3.89
CA ASP A 82 10.82 21.18 2.70
C ASP A 82 11.07 20.10 1.63
N LEU A 83 11.35 18.86 2.07
CA LEU A 83 11.56 17.69 1.20
C LEU A 83 10.78 16.48 1.72
N VAL A 84 10.01 15.83 0.85
CA VAL A 84 9.39 14.52 1.09
C VAL A 84 9.82 13.57 -0.03
N TRP A 85 10.38 12.42 0.35
CA TRP A 85 10.87 11.44 -0.61
C TRP A 85 10.49 10.01 -0.25
N TRP A 86 9.92 9.30 -1.22
CA TRP A 86 9.53 7.89 -1.07
C TRP A 86 10.59 6.94 -1.64
N ILE A 87 10.96 5.95 -0.84
CA ILE A 87 12.02 4.98 -1.10
C ILE A 87 11.41 3.57 -1.03
N PRO A 88 11.22 2.88 -2.16
CA PRO A 88 10.93 1.46 -2.16
C PRO A 88 12.10 0.70 -1.51
N ALA A 89 11.81 -0.09 -0.49
CA ALA A 89 12.79 -0.82 0.32
C ALA A 89 12.49 -2.33 0.41
N ASP A 90 11.59 -2.82 -0.45
CA ASP A 90 11.31 -4.24 -0.68
C ASP A 90 12.55 -4.99 -1.17
N GLN A 91 13.39 -4.33 -1.97
CA GLN A 91 14.67 -4.83 -2.44
C GLN A 91 15.80 -4.00 -1.85
N TYR A 92 16.46 -4.56 -0.83
CA TYR A 92 17.57 -3.93 -0.10
C TYR A 92 18.63 -3.28 -1.03
N TYR A 93 18.98 -3.95 -2.14
CA TYR A 93 20.02 -3.50 -3.08
C TYR A 93 19.58 -2.33 -3.99
N LEU A 94 18.29 -2.00 -4.07
CA LEU A 94 17.80 -0.86 -4.86
C LEU A 94 17.76 0.45 -4.06
N VAL A 95 17.85 0.39 -2.73
CA VAL A 95 17.81 1.57 -1.84
C VAL A 95 18.89 2.61 -2.18
N PRO A 96 20.17 2.24 -2.44
CA PRO A 96 21.19 3.21 -2.86
C PRO A 96 20.80 4.00 -4.11
N SER A 97 20.23 3.35 -5.13
CA SER A 97 19.79 4.01 -6.35
C SER A 97 18.65 5.00 -6.08
N ALA A 98 17.70 4.63 -5.21
CA ALA A 98 16.61 5.51 -4.80
C ALA A 98 17.08 6.73 -4.01
N LEU A 99 18.10 6.59 -3.16
CA LEU A 99 18.75 7.71 -2.47
C LEU A 99 19.56 8.59 -3.42
N ALA A 100 20.39 7.99 -4.26
CA ALA A 100 21.26 8.69 -5.19
C ALA A 100 20.48 9.57 -6.18
N ALA A 101 19.24 9.19 -6.52
CA ALA A 101 18.34 9.99 -7.33
C ALA A 101 17.95 11.34 -6.69
N MET A 102 18.14 11.53 -5.37
CA MET A 102 17.95 12.82 -4.70
C MET A 102 19.14 13.77 -4.90
N ALA A 103 20.32 13.29 -5.29
CA ALA A 103 21.54 14.10 -5.32
C ALA A 103 21.37 15.43 -6.09
N PRO A 104 20.77 15.47 -7.30
CA PRO A 104 20.56 16.73 -8.02
C PRO A 104 19.68 17.73 -7.27
N TYR A 105 18.68 17.26 -6.52
CA TYR A 105 17.75 18.09 -5.76
C TYR A 105 18.40 18.71 -4.51
N LEU A 106 19.52 18.13 -4.04
CA LEU A 106 20.30 18.64 -2.93
C LEU A 106 21.53 19.44 -3.40
N GLY A 107 21.68 19.68 -4.71
CA GLY A 107 22.86 20.33 -5.29
C GLY A 107 24.14 19.50 -5.22
N LEU A 108 24.01 18.17 -5.14
CA LEU A 108 25.13 17.21 -5.05
C LEU A 108 25.42 16.59 -6.42
N ALA A 109 26.62 16.00 -6.55
CA ALA A 109 27.01 15.30 -7.77
C ALA A 109 26.08 14.09 -8.06
N PRO A 110 25.51 13.97 -9.27
CA PRO A 110 24.64 12.85 -9.62
C PRO A 110 25.41 11.53 -9.74
N ALA A 111 24.68 10.42 -9.60
CA ALA A 111 25.24 9.06 -9.71
C ALA A 111 25.95 8.77 -11.04
N SER A 112 25.60 9.47 -12.12
CA SER A 112 26.27 9.34 -13.42
C SER A 112 27.72 9.84 -13.42
N ILE A 113 28.12 10.65 -12.43
CA ILE A 113 29.47 11.22 -12.31
C ILE A 113 30.29 10.44 -11.27
N VAL A 114 29.72 10.18 -10.10
CA VAL A 114 30.45 9.61 -8.95
C VAL A 114 30.08 8.15 -8.64
N GLY A 115 29.12 7.58 -9.37
CA GLY A 115 28.55 6.26 -9.05
C GLY A 115 27.40 6.33 -8.05
N VAL A 116 26.62 5.25 -7.98
CA VAL A 116 25.39 5.19 -7.18
C VAL A 116 25.71 5.23 -5.68
N GLU A 117 26.70 4.46 -5.25
CA GLU A 117 27.07 4.31 -3.84
C GLU A 117 27.58 5.62 -3.25
N GLU A 118 28.46 6.34 -3.97
CA GLU A 118 29.01 7.62 -3.52
C GLU A 118 27.95 8.72 -3.51
N ALA A 119 27.08 8.77 -4.52
CA ALA A 119 25.96 9.71 -4.55
C ALA A 119 24.96 9.45 -3.40
N ALA A 120 24.61 8.19 -3.13
CA ALA A 120 23.73 7.82 -2.03
C ALA A 120 24.32 8.21 -0.66
N GLU A 121 25.61 7.95 -0.44
CA GLU A 121 26.28 8.33 0.80
C GLU A 121 26.39 9.86 0.96
N SER A 122 26.63 10.58 -0.14
CA SER A 122 26.64 12.06 -0.14
C SER A 122 25.29 12.63 0.24
N VAL A 123 24.20 12.09 -0.32
CA VAL A 123 22.82 12.43 0.06
C VAL A 123 22.56 12.15 1.54
N ARG A 124 22.94 10.95 2.02
CA ARG A 124 22.75 10.57 3.42
C ARG A 124 23.47 11.54 4.37
N ARG A 125 24.70 11.94 4.05
CA ARG A 125 25.47 12.92 4.83
C ARG A 125 24.86 14.31 4.80
N ALA A 126 24.38 14.77 3.65
CA ALA A 126 23.74 16.07 3.50
C ALA A 126 22.45 16.17 4.35
N LEU A 127 21.57 15.16 4.25
CA LEU A 127 20.36 15.07 5.07
C LEU A 127 20.68 14.95 6.57
N GLN A 128 21.75 14.22 6.93
CA GLN A 128 22.22 14.11 8.31
C GLN A 128 22.67 15.47 8.87
N LYS A 129 23.33 16.31 8.05
CA LYS A 129 23.69 17.68 8.43
C LYS A 129 22.49 18.63 8.46
N GLY A 130 21.42 18.32 7.72
CA GLY A 130 20.28 19.20 7.54
C GLY A 130 20.52 20.29 6.49
N GLU A 131 21.37 20.02 5.50
CA GLU A 131 21.70 20.94 4.40
C GLU A 131 21.41 20.27 3.06
N PRO A 132 20.77 20.95 2.08
CA PRO A 132 20.20 22.30 2.17
C PRO A 132 18.88 22.37 2.98
N TYR A 133 18.25 21.23 3.28
CA TYR A 133 16.97 21.17 4.00
C TYR A 133 17.15 20.59 5.40
N ASN A 134 16.59 21.26 6.40
CA ASN A 134 16.61 20.77 7.79
C ASN A 134 15.27 20.13 8.22
N ASN A 135 14.19 20.32 7.46
CA ASN A 135 12.90 19.64 7.67
C ASN A 135 12.59 18.72 6.49
N TRP A 136 13.10 17.50 6.52
CA TRP A 136 12.85 16.51 5.47
C TRP A 136 12.08 15.30 6.01
N LEU A 137 11.38 14.58 5.14
CA LEU A 137 10.70 13.32 5.42
C LEU A 137 11.16 12.26 4.41
N LEU A 138 11.79 11.19 4.91
CA LEU A 138 12.04 9.99 4.12
C LEU A 138 11.06 8.90 4.49
N ILE A 139 10.48 8.23 3.50
CA ILE A 139 9.59 7.09 3.71
C ILE A 139 10.20 5.85 3.05
N PHE A 140 10.66 4.90 3.85
CA PHE A 140 11.13 3.59 3.39
C PHE A 140 9.96 2.61 3.43
N ASP A 141 9.43 2.25 2.25
CA ASP A 141 8.27 1.38 2.17
C ASP A 141 8.67 -0.08 1.92
N ASN A 142 8.04 -0.98 2.67
CA ASN A 142 8.26 -2.42 2.61
C ASN A 142 9.70 -2.87 2.96
N ALA A 143 10.33 -2.20 3.93
CA ALA A 143 11.68 -2.52 4.38
C ALA A 143 11.70 -3.77 5.27
N GLU A 144 11.96 -4.95 4.71
CA GLU A 144 12.01 -6.21 5.48
C GLU A 144 13.40 -6.50 6.04
N ASP A 145 14.43 -6.00 5.37
CA ASP A 145 15.84 -6.19 5.71
C ASP A 145 16.35 -5.09 6.64
N SER A 146 16.69 -5.42 7.88
CA SER A 146 17.19 -4.46 8.86
C SER A 146 18.50 -3.77 8.44
N ARG A 147 19.25 -4.34 7.49
CA ARG A 147 20.47 -3.72 6.94
C ARG A 147 20.22 -2.40 6.23
N ILE A 148 18.96 -2.02 5.95
CA ILE A 148 18.62 -0.69 5.45
C ILE A 148 18.97 0.43 6.45
N GLU A 149 19.16 0.11 7.74
CA GLU A 149 19.55 1.09 8.77
C GLU A 149 20.76 1.93 8.32
N ARG A 150 21.74 1.31 7.67
CA ARG A 150 22.96 2.00 7.21
C ARG A 150 22.68 3.17 6.26
N PHE A 151 21.51 3.17 5.63
CA PHE A 151 21.07 4.19 4.67
C PHE A 151 20.24 5.29 5.30
N ILE A 152 19.86 5.15 6.58
CA ILE A 152 19.01 6.11 7.29
C ILE A 152 19.87 7.28 7.78
N PRO A 153 19.59 8.54 7.37
CA PRO A 153 20.28 9.70 7.91
C PRO A 153 19.88 9.93 9.38
N ARG A 154 20.87 10.14 10.26
CA ARG A 154 20.64 10.52 11.67
C ARG A 154 20.70 12.04 11.82
N GLY A 155 19.71 12.73 11.27
CA GLY A 155 19.67 14.20 11.19
C GLY A 155 18.38 14.81 11.76
N PRO A 156 18.11 16.09 11.45
CA PRO A 156 16.96 16.83 11.99
C PRO A 156 15.61 16.44 11.35
N GLY A 157 15.62 15.70 10.24
CA GLY A 157 14.39 15.27 9.57
C GLY A 157 13.81 13.96 10.10
N HIS A 158 12.69 13.58 9.49
CA HIS A 158 11.84 12.49 9.93
C HIS A 158 11.98 11.30 8.99
N VAL A 159 11.89 10.09 9.55
CA VAL A 159 11.93 8.85 8.79
C VAL A 159 10.76 7.98 9.19
N ILE A 160 9.99 7.54 8.21
CA ILE A 160 8.94 6.52 8.36
C ILE A 160 9.42 5.26 7.66
N ILE A 161 9.40 4.13 8.36
CA ILE A 161 9.69 2.82 7.77
C ILE A 161 8.41 2.02 7.81
N THR A 162 7.91 1.48 6.70
CA THR A 162 6.85 0.47 6.74
C THR A 162 7.49 -0.91 6.61
N SER A 163 7.12 -1.85 7.49
CA SER A 163 7.73 -3.18 7.47
C SER A 163 6.77 -4.27 7.94
N ARG A 164 6.96 -5.48 7.42
CA ARG A 164 6.37 -6.71 7.99
C ARG A 164 7.27 -7.34 9.07
N ASN A 165 8.56 -7.02 9.06
CA ASN A 165 9.49 -7.46 10.08
C ASN A 165 9.15 -6.72 11.39
N PRO A 166 8.84 -7.41 12.50
CA PRO A 166 8.54 -6.74 13.76
C PRO A 166 9.77 -6.38 14.58
N ASN A 167 10.95 -6.87 14.19
CA ASN A 167 12.19 -6.72 14.96
C ASN A 167 12.85 -5.34 14.74
N TRP A 168 12.05 -4.28 14.71
CA TRP A 168 12.53 -2.89 14.68
C TRP A 168 12.56 -2.26 16.08
N ASP A 169 11.87 -2.84 17.06
CA ASP A 169 11.72 -2.29 18.42
C ASP A 169 13.04 -2.13 19.17
N ASP A 170 14.04 -2.96 18.87
CA ASP A 170 15.36 -2.86 19.49
C ASP A 170 16.13 -1.58 19.06
N GLN A 171 15.75 -0.98 17.93
CA GLN A 171 16.52 0.08 17.25
C GLN A 171 15.73 1.37 17.08
N PHE A 172 14.42 1.27 16.87
CA PHE A 172 13.55 2.41 16.61
C PHE A 172 12.25 2.28 17.40
N ARG A 173 11.60 3.43 17.64
CA ARG A 173 10.21 3.43 18.08
C ARG A 173 9.38 2.76 16.98
N SER A 174 8.65 1.70 17.32
CA SER A 174 7.65 1.14 16.41
C SER A 174 6.24 1.60 16.76
N LEU A 175 5.47 1.89 15.72
CA LEU A 175 4.05 2.08 15.75
C LEU A 175 3.39 0.83 15.21
N ALA A 176 2.66 0.15 16.08
CA ALA A 176 1.96 -1.06 15.74
C ALA A 176 0.62 -0.74 15.05
N VAL A 177 0.38 -1.31 13.87
CA VAL A 177 -0.84 -1.11 13.07
C VAL A 177 -1.63 -2.42 13.04
N ASP A 178 -2.84 -2.39 13.60
CA ASP A 178 -3.77 -3.52 13.54
C ASP A 178 -4.59 -3.55 12.24
N VAL A 179 -5.48 -4.55 12.12
CA VAL A 179 -6.71 -4.46 11.32
C VAL A 179 -7.54 -3.20 11.65
N PHE A 180 -8.59 -2.93 10.90
CA PHE A 180 -9.48 -1.83 11.26
C PHE A 180 -10.21 -2.14 12.57
N THR A 181 -10.58 -1.09 13.31
CA THR A 181 -11.66 -1.22 14.29
C THR A 181 -12.97 -1.52 13.54
N ARG A 182 -13.94 -2.15 14.21
CA ARG A 182 -15.20 -2.48 13.55
C ARG A 182 -15.88 -1.27 12.92
N GLU A 183 -15.88 -0.13 13.61
CA GLU A 183 -16.49 1.09 13.05
C GLU A 183 -15.71 1.66 11.85
N GLU A 184 -14.39 1.54 11.82
CA GLU A 184 -13.59 1.89 10.63
C GLU A 184 -13.94 0.97 9.45
N SER A 185 -14.15 -0.33 9.68
CA SER A 185 -14.58 -1.28 8.64
C SER A 185 -15.96 -0.93 8.09
N ILE A 186 -16.92 -0.64 8.98
CA ILE A 186 -18.28 -0.22 8.60
C ILE A 186 -18.24 1.09 7.81
N GLU A 187 -17.50 2.09 8.29
CA GLU A 187 -17.31 3.36 7.59
C GLU A 187 -16.71 3.13 6.20
N PHE A 188 -15.67 2.29 6.11
CA PHE A 188 -14.99 1.97 4.87
C PHE A 188 -15.94 1.34 3.85
N LEU A 189 -16.67 0.30 4.25
CA LEU A 189 -17.62 -0.40 3.37
C LEU A 189 -18.76 0.52 2.93
N ARG A 190 -19.31 1.33 3.84
CA ARG A 190 -20.37 2.28 3.51
C ARG A 190 -19.90 3.39 2.57
N LYS A 191 -18.68 3.91 2.76
CA LYS A 191 -18.07 4.88 1.83
C LYS A 191 -17.83 4.25 0.45
N ARG A 192 -17.49 2.97 0.40
CA ARG A 192 -17.21 2.23 -0.84
C ARG A 192 -18.47 1.85 -1.61
N LEU A 193 -19.51 1.40 -0.92
CA LEU A 193 -20.73 0.81 -1.51
C LEU A 193 -21.94 1.75 -1.49
N GLY A 194 -21.90 2.83 -0.71
CA GLY A 194 -22.97 3.80 -0.61
C GLY A 194 -24.28 3.17 -0.14
N SER A 195 -25.37 3.47 -0.83
CA SER A 195 -26.71 2.93 -0.52
C SER A 195 -26.90 1.44 -0.85
N ARG A 196 -25.88 0.75 -1.37
CA ARG A 196 -25.95 -0.69 -1.68
C ARG A 196 -25.71 -1.59 -0.47
N ILE A 197 -25.31 -1.01 0.66
CA ILE A 197 -25.07 -1.75 1.89
C ILE A 197 -25.69 -1.00 3.05
N THR A 198 -26.44 -1.71 3.88
CA THR A 198 -26.92 -1.23 5.17
C THR A 198 -25.78 -1.21 6.19
N ARG A 199 -26.00 -0.60 7.36
CA ARG A 199 -25.01 -0.67 8.44
C ARG A 199 -24.80 -2.11 8.91
N ASP A 200 -25.89 -2.86 9.04
CA ASP A 200 -25.87 -4.20 9.62
C ASP A 200 -25.21 -5.20 8.66
N GLU A 201 -25.49 -5.10 7.36
CA GLU A 201 -24.76 -5.88 6.34
C GLU A 201 -23.25 -5.53 6.33
N ALA A 202 -22.90 -4.26 6.51
CA ALA A 202 -21.49 -3.84 6.59
C ALA A 202 -20.80 -4.41 7.83
N ASP A 203 -21.48 -4.41 8.97
CA ASP A 203 -20.98 -4.99 10.22
C ASP A 203 -20.76 -6.50 10.10
N GLN A 204 -21.76 -7.23 9.58
CA GLN A 204 -21.66 -8.67 9.35
C GLN A 204 -20.55 -9.02 8.36
N LEU A 205 -20.45 -8.28 7.26
CA LEU A 205 -19.40 -8.51 6.26
C LEU A 205 -18.01 -8.21 6.85
N ALA A 206 -17.88 -7.14 7.63
CA ALA A 206 -16.63 -6.79 8.31
C ALA A 206 -16.18 -7.89 9.28
N ASP A 207 -17.12 -8.46 10.04
CA ASP A 207 -16.87 -9.60 10.92
C ASP A 207 -16.28 -10.80 10.20
N LYS A 208 -16.92 -11.21 9.10
CA LYS A 208 -16.48 -12.37 8.32
C LYS A 208 -15.14 -12.17 7.64
N LEU A 209 -14.77 -10.91 7.35
CA LEU A 209 -13.48 -10.56 6.76
C LEU A 209 -12.40 -10.29 7.80
N GLY A 210 -12.73 -10.36 9.09
CA GLY A 210 -11.80 -10.12 10.19
C GLY A 210 -11.28 -8.68 10.22
N ASP A 211 -12.11 -7.73 9.80
CA ASP A 211 -11.81 -6.29 9.78
C ASP A 211 -10.52 -5.92 8.99
N LEU A 212 -10.01 -6.82 8.13
CA LEU A 212 -8.78 -6.63 7.39
C LEU A 212 -8.98 -5.65 6.21
N PRO A 213 -8.30 -4.47 6.17
CA PRO A 213 -8.52 -3.46 5.15
C PRO A 213 -8.40 -3.96 3.71
N LEU A 214 -7.40 -4.81 3.44
CA LEU A 214 -7.21 -5.38 2.10
C LEU A 214 -8.37 -6.29 1.69
N ALA A 215 -8.88 -7.13 2.61
CA ALA A 215 -10.01 -8.00 2.32
C ALA A 215 -11.28 -7.18 2.06
N LEU A 216 -11.52 -6.16 2.89
CA LEU A 216 -12.64 -5.23 2.73
C LEU A 216 -12.59 -4.49 1.38
N GLU A 217 -11.41 -4.03 0.95
CA GLU A 217 -11.24 -3.37 -0.35
C GLU A 217 -11.53 -4.32 -1.51
N GLN A 218 -11.08 -5.58 -1.43
CA GLN A 218 -11.34 -6.57 -2.48
C GLN A 218 -12.85 -6.82 -2.63
N VAL A 219 -13.55 -7.06 -1.51
CA VAL A 219 -15.01 -7.29 -1.54
C VAL A 219 -15.75 -6.02 -1.98
N GLY A 220 -15.36 -4.85 -1.46
CA GLY A 220 -15.95 -3.57 -1.87
C GLY A 220 -15.72 -3.26 -3.36
N ALA A 221 -14.60 -3.69 -3.94
CA ALA A 221 -14.35 -3.57 -5.38
C ALA A 221 -15.22 -4.52 -6.22
N LEU A 222 -15.38 -5.77 -5.76
CA LEU A 222 -16.23 -6.76 -6.39
C LEU A 222 -17.71 -6.32 -6.34
N GLN A 223 -18.22 -5.93 -5.18
CA GLN A 223 -19.63 -5.59 -4.97
C GLN A 223 -20.05 -4.26 -5.62
N ARG A 224 -19.13 -3.32 -5.84
CA ARG A 224 -19.43 -2.12 -6.64
C ARG A 224 -19.81 -2.45 -8.08
N ARG A 225 -19.33 -3.58 -8.62
CA ARG A 225 -19.48 -3.95 -10.04
C ARG A 225 -20.36 -5.17 -10.26
N GLY A 226 -20.51 -5.99 -9.22
CA GLY A 226 -21.36 -7.18 -9.20
C GLY A 226 -22.85 -6.87 -9.02
N THR A 227 -23.64 -7.93 -9.15
CA THR A 227 -25.09 -7.96 -8.89
C THR A 227 -25.47 -8.91 -7.77
N MET A 228 -24.47 -9.53 -7.13
CA MET A 228 -24.63 -10.45 -6.01
C MET A 228 -25.02 -9.66 -4.76
N SER A 229 -25.97 -10.16 -3.96
CA SER A 229 -26.28 -9.54 -2.67
C SER A 229 -25.13 -9.73 -1.68
N ILE A 230 -25.13 -8.95 -0.59
CA ILE A 230 -24.14 -9.12 0.47
C ILE A 230 -24.31 -10.49 1.14
N ASP A 231 -25.54 -10.89 1.43
CA ASP A 231 -25.86 -12.19 2.02
C ASP A 231 -25.33 -13.37 1.18
N GLN A 232 -25.58 -13.35 -0.13
CA GLN A 232 -25.07 -14.38 -1.05
C GLN A 232 -23.53 -14.44 -1.04
N TYR A 233 -22.86 -13.29 -0.93
CA TYR A 233 -21.41 -13.26 -0.83
C TYR A 233 -20.92 -13.85 0.49
N ILE A 234 -21.58 -13.54 1.60
CA ILE A 234 -21.26 -14.08 2.93
C ILE A 234 -21.40 -15.61 2.92
N GLU A 235 -22.48 -16.16 2.36
CA GLU A 235 -22.66 -17.62 2.24
C GLU A 235 -21.52 -18.30 1.46
N LEU A 236 -21.08 -17.69 0.35
CA LEU A 236 -19.93 -18.19 -0.42
C LEU A 236 -18.63 -18.09 0.35
N LEU A 237 -18.41 -16.99 1.07
CA LEU A 237 -17.24 -16.77 1.89
C LEU A 237 -17.15 -17.85 2.98
N GLU A 238 -18.23 -18.09 3.71
CA GLU A 238 -18.28 -19.12 4.76
C GLU A 238 -17.98 -20.52 4.21
N LYS A 239 -18.59 -20.87 3.07
CA LYS A 239 -18.34 -22.14 2.39
C LYS A 239 -16.86 -22.32 2.04
N GLU A 240 -16.20 -21.28 1.52
CA GLU A 240 -14.77 -21.33 1.21
C GLU A 240 -13.90 -21.33 2.48
N THR A 241 -14.27 -20.59 3.51
CA THR A 241 -13.61 -20.62 4.81
C THR A 241 -13.64 -22.03 5.41
N SER A 242 -14.78 -22.71 5.40
CA SER A 242 -14.91 -24.10 5.86
C SER A 242 -14.03 -25.06 5.07
N ARG A 243 -14.04 -24.98 3.73
CA ARG A 243 -13.18 -25.81 2.87
C ARG A 243 -11.69 -25.63 3.17
N LEU A 244 -11.30 -24.42 3.53
CA LEU A 244 -9.90 -24.12 3.84
C LEU A 244 -9.47 -24.65 5.19
N LEU A 245 -10.38 -24.92 6.15
CA LEU A 245 -10.03 -25.46 7.47
C LEU A 245 -9.41 -26.86 7.38
N ASP A 246 -9.70 -27.59 6.30
CA ASP A 246 -9.23 -28.95 6.06
C ASP A 246 -7.89 -29.02 5.29
N ILE A 247 -7.26 -27.88 4.97
CA ILE A 247 -6.06 -27.81 4.11
C ILE A 247 -4.90 -27.15 4.87
N GLU A 248 -3.69 -27.70 4.72
CA GLU A 248 -2.45 -27.12 5.23
C GLU A 248 -2.12 -25.81 4.47
N ARG A 249 -1.94 -24.71 5.21
CA ARG A 249 -1.87 -23.35 4.63
C ARG A 249 -0.49 -22.73 4.72
N PRO A 250 -0.12 -21.83 3.80
CA PRO A 250 0.96 -20.90 4.02
C PRO A 250 0.70 -20.09 5.30
N LYS A 251 1.67 -20.05 6.22
CA LYS A 251 1.56 -19.33 7.50
C LYS A 251 1.41 -17.81 7.32
N ASP A 252 1.72 -17.32 6.13
CA ASP A 252 1.90 -15.90 5.83
C ASP A 252 0.63 -15.23 5.26
N TYR A 253 -0.50 -15.94 5.15
CA TYR A 253 -1.74 -15.36 4.65
C TYR A 253 -2.95 -15.67 5.55
N PRO A 254 -3.76 -14.66 5.89
CA PRO A 254 -4.95 -14.86 6.72
C PRO A 254 -5.97 -15.77 6.06
N LEU A 255 -6.68 -16.56 6.87
CA LEU A 255 -7.76 -17.43 6.41
C LEU A 255 -8.83 -16.64 5.64
N THR A 256 -9.28 -15.53 6.22
CA THR A 256 -10.35 -14.68 5.66
C THR A 256 -9.95 -14.13 4.30
N MET A 257 -8.70 -13.70 4.16
CA MET A 257 -8.16 -13.20 2.90
C MET A 257 -8.03 -14.32 1.85
N THR A 258 -7.55 -15.50 2.25
CA THR A 258 -7.47 -16.66 1.35
C THR A 258 -8.86 -17.07 0.85
N ALA A 259 -9.87 -17.06 1.73
CA ALA A 259 -11.26 -17.34 1.38
C ALA A 259 -11.82 -16.29 0.42
N ALA A 260 -11.66 -14.99 0.72
CA ALA A 260 -12.13 -13.90 -0.14
C ALA A 260 -11.49 -13.93 -1.54
N TRP A 261 -10.20 -14.27 -1.62
CA TRP A 261 -9.51 -14.51 -2.89
C TRP A 261 -10.12 -15.66 -3.67
N ARG A 262 -10.35 -16.82 -3.02
CA ARG A 262 -10.94 -17.99 -3.68
C ARG A 262 -12.34 -17.71 -4.20
N VAL A 263 -13.19 -17.01 -3.44
CA VAL A 263 -14.51 -16.57 -3.93
C VAL A 263 -14.35 -15.71 -5.19
N SER A 264 -13.41 -14.77 -5.18
CA SER A 264 -13.15 -13.90 -6.33
C SER A 264 -12.65 -14.66 -7.55
N VAL A 265 -11.75 -15.65 -7.36
CA VAL A 265 -11.25 -16.53 -8.43
C VAL A 265 -12.35 -17.40 -8.99
N SER A 266 -13.17 -18.05 -8.15
CA SER A 266 -14.29 -18.88 -8.62
C SER A 266 -15.32 -18.07 -9.42
N LEU A 267 -15.66 -16.86 -8.97
CA LEU A 267 -16.53 -15.97 -9.72
C LEU A 267 -15.92 -15.51 -11.06
N LEU A 268 -14.59 -15.41 -11.13
CA LEU A 268 -13.87 -15.10 -12.35
C LEU A 268 -13.86 -16.31 -13.31
N GLU A 269 -13.62 -17.52 -12.80
CA GLU A 269 -13.67 -18.78 -13.57
C GLU A 269 -15.01 -18.95 -14.26
N ASP A 270 -16.11 -18.80 -13.51
CA ASP A 270 -17.47 -19.00 -14.01
C ASP A 270 -17.86 -17.98 -15.11
N ARG A 271 -17.32 -16.76 -15.05
CA ARG A 271 -17.76 -15.64 -15.90
C ARG A 271 -16.79 -15.31 -17.03
N LEU A 272 -15.49 -15.44 -16.78
CA LEU A 272 -14.40 -14.98 -17.65
C LEU A 272 -13.16 -15.86 -17.47
N ALA A 273 -13.24 -17.15 -17.81
CA ALA A 273 -12.12 -18.11 -17.69
C ALA A 273 -10.79 -17.59 -18.28
N VAL A 274 -10.84 -16.82 -19.37
CA VAL A 274 -9.62 -16.25 -19.99
C VAL A 274 -8.93 -15.20 -19.10
N ALA A 275 -9.67 -14.49 -18.25
CA ALA A 275 -9.09 -13.57 -17.27
C ALA A 275 -8.29 -14.32 -16.20
N LEU A 276 -8.69 -15.55 -15.87
CA LEU A 276 -7.91 -16.39 -14.95
C LEU A 276 -6.56 -16.79 -15.56
N ASP A 277 -6.54 -17.17 -16.84
CA ASP A 277 -5.29 -17.50 -17.51
C ASP A 277 -4.32 -16.32 -17.53
N LEU A 278 -4.84 -15.09 -17.68
CA LEU A 278 -4.04 -13.87 -17.56
C LEU A 278 -3.48 -13.69 -16.14
N LEU A 279 -4.30 -13.91 -15.10
CA LEU A 279 -3.85 -13.86 -13.70
C LEU A 279 -2.78 -14.92 -13.41
N ARG A 280 -2.92 -16.13 -13.96
CA ARG A 280 -1.91 -17.19 -13.86
C ARG A 280 -0.59 -16.77 -14.50
N CYS A 281 -0.61 -16.07 -15.64
CA CYS A 281 0.60 -15.49 -16.21
C CYS A 281 1.20 -14.42 -15.30
N CYS A 282 0.38 -13.56 -14.69
CA CYS A 282 0.84 -12.52 -13.76
C CYS A 282 1.60 -13.11 -12.55
N ALA A 283 1.25 -14.32 -12.11
CA ALA A 283 1.90 -14.99 -10.98
C ALA A 283 3.38 -15.35 -11.21
N PHE A 284 3.88 -15.27 -12.45
CA PHE A 284 5.30 -15.47 -12.79
C PHE A 284 6.12 -14.18 -12.84
N PHE A 285 5.50 -13.02 -12.61
CA PHE A 285 6.18 -11.74 -12.54
C PHE A 285 6.56 -11.41 -11.09
N GLY A 286 7.54 -10.51 -10.94
CA GLY A 286 7.82 -9.87 -9.67
C GLY A 286 6.66 -8.96 -9.21
N PRO A 287 6.71 -8.47 -7.97
CA PRO A 287 5.67 -7.63 -7.38
C PRO A 287 5.55 -6.24 -8.02
N GLU A 288 6.46 -5.88 -8.92
CA GLU A 288 6.46 -4.61 -9.62
C GLU A 288 5.30 -4.48 -10.64
N PRO A 289 4.90 -3.24 -10.99
CA PRO A 289 3.96 -3.00 -12.08
C PRO A 289 4.30 -3.78 -13.36
N ILE A 290 3.42 -4.70 -13.75
CA ILE A 290 3.63 -5.50 -14.97
C ILE A 290 3.27 -4.65 -16.20
N PRO A 291 4.22 -4.36 -17.11
CA PRO A 291 3.91 -3.63 -18.33
C PRO A 291 2.99 -4.44 -19.24
N LEU A 292 1.87 -3.84 -19.67
CA LEU A 292 0.88 -4.51 -20.52
C LEU A 292 1.46 -5.04 -21.85
N ASP A 293 2.52 -4.39 -22.36
CA ASP A 293 3.17 -4.79 -23.60
C ASP A 293 3.87 -6.15 -23.51
N VAL A 294 4.22 -6.63 -22.30
CA VAL A 294 4.80 -7.98 -22.14
C VAL A 294 3.82 -9.04 -22.63
N PHE A 295 2.54 -8.87 -22.31
CA PHE A 295 1.51 -9.78 -22.76
C PHE A 295 1.24 -9.67 -24.28
N ARG A 296 1.53 -8.53 -24.91
CA ARG A 296 1.41 -8.39 -26.38
C ARG A 296 2.53 -9.10 -27.14
N ARG A 297 3.74 -9.13 -26.54
CA ARG A 297 4.96 -9.68 -27.16
C ARG A 297 5.21 -11.16 -26.83
N GLY A 298 4.50 -11.72 -25.84
CA GLY A 298 4.66 -13.10 -25.41
C GLY A 298 4.35 -14.13 -26.51
N ASN A 299 5.02 -15.29 -26.44
CA ASN A 299 4.82 -16.39 -27.39
C ASN A 299 3.39 -16.95 -27.29
N LYS A 300 2.58 -16.64 -28.30
CA LYS A 300 1.15 -17.01 -28.40
C LYS A 300 0.93 -18.53 -28.52
N ALA A 301 1.98 -19.31 -28.82
CA ALA A 301 1.90 -20.75 -28.99
C ALA A 301 1.61 -21.50 -27.68
N ASN A 302 2.01 -20.93 -26.52
CA ASN A 302 1.91 -21.62 -25.22
C ASN A 302 0.69 -21.19 -24.38
N ALA A 303 -0.14 -20.27 -24.88
CA ALA A 303 -1.38 -19.85 -24.22
C ALA A 303 -2.51 -19.60 -25.24
N PRO A 304 -3.10 -20.67 -25.83
CA PRO A 304 -4.10 -20.55 -26.90
C PRO A 304 -5.36 -19.76 -26.50
N SER A 305 -5.73 -19.81 -25.22
CA SER A 305 -6.86 -19.05 -24.66
C SER A 305 -6.61 -17.53 -24.68
N LEU A 306 -5.36 -17.10 -24.49
CA LEU A 306 -4.95 -15.70 -24.50
C LEU A 306 -4.68 -15.16 -25.91
N ALA A 307 -4.40 -16.03 -26.89
CA ALA A 307 -4.07 -15.65 -28.26
C ALA A 307 -5.13 -14.77 -28.96
N LYS A 308 -6.41 -14.88 -28.55
CA LYS A 308 -7.53 -14.08 -29.08
C LYS A 308 -7.71 -12.72 -28.39
N ILE A 309 -7.16 -12.53 -27.19
CA ILE A 309 -7.39 -11.33 -26.35
C ILE A 309 -6.19 -10.39 -26.40
N LEU A 310 -4.97 -10.94 -26.33
CA LEU A 310 -3.73 -10.17 -26.32
C LEU A 310 -3.52 -9.22 -27.52
N PRO A 311 -3.97 -9.55 -28.74
CA PRO A 311 -3.85 -8.65 -29.90
C PRO A 311 -4.94 -7.58 -29.96
N ASP A 312 -6.07 -7.75 -29.26
CA ASP A 312 -7.22 -6.84 -29.31
C ASP A 312 -7.17 -5.90 -28.10
N PRO A 313 -6.83 -4.61 -28.29
CA PRO A 313 -6.72 -3.65 -27.19
C PRO A 313 -8.02 -3.48 -26.40
N ILE A 314 -9.17 -3.65 -27.04
CA ILE A 314 -10.50 -3.48 -26.43
C ILE A 314 -10.82 -4.71 -25.57
N MET A 315 -10.51 -5.91 -26.06
CA MET A 315 -10.71 -7.14 -25.29
C MET A 315 -9.72 -7.27 -24.14
N LEU A 316 -8.47 -6.86 -24.33
CA LEU A 316 -7.49 -6.76 -23.25
C LEU A 316 -7.96 -5.74 -22.19
N ASP A 317 -8.43 -4.57 -22.61
CA ASP A 317 -8.95 -3.56 -21.68
C ASP A 317 -10.20 -4.06 -20.94
N LYS A 318 -11.12 -4.76 -21.62
CA LYS A 318 -12.28 -5.42 -20.98
C LYS A 318 -11.88 -6.54 -20.03
N THR A 319 -10.79 -7.26 -20.29
CA THR A 319 -10.30 -8.36 -19.44
C THR A 319 -9.59 -7.81 -18.21
N VAL A 320 -8.83 -6.71 -18.35
CA VAL A 320 -8.10 -6.03 -17.26
C VAL A 320 -9.02 -5.10 -16.44
N LYS A 321 -10.00 -4.44 -17.07
CA LYS A 321 -10.92 -3.48 -16.42
C LYS A 321 -12.36 -3.99 -16.25
N GLY A 322 -12.65 -5.24 -16.62
CA GLY A 322 -13.95 -5.88 -16.51
C GLY A 322 -14.59 -5.85 -15.12
N LYS A 323 -15.89 -6.16 -15.06
CA LYS A 323 -16.67 -6.10 -13.81
C LYS A 323 -16.11 -6.95 -12.66
N TYR A 324 -15.29 -7.96 -12.97
CA TYR A 324 -14.74 -8.93 -12.00
C TYR A 324 -13.20 -8.93 -11.93
N SER A 325 -12.52 -8.05 -12.67
CA SER A 325 -11.06 -8.02 -12.79
C SER A 325 -10.38 -7.02 -11.84
N GLY A 326 -11.05 -6.61 -10.76
CA GLY A 326 -10.49 -5.68 -9.76
C GLY A 326 -9.14 -6.16 -9.20
N LEU A 327 -9.01 -7.49 -9.04
CA LEU A 327 -7.76 -8.16 -8.66
C LEU A 327 -6.68 -8.00 -9.74
N ALA A 328 -7.02 -8.25 -11.00
CA ALA A 328 -6.12 -8.12 -12.15
C ALA A 328 -5.60 -6.69 -12.33
N ARG A 329 -6.44 -5.67 -12.08
CA ARG A 329 -6.06 -4.26 -12.13
C ARG A 329 -5.14 -3.83 -10.99
N SER A 330 -5.27 -4.42 -9.79
CA SER A 330 -4.36 -4.14 -8.68
C SER A 330 -2.94 -4.67 -8.92
N VAL A 331 -2.80 -5.69 -9.77
CA VAL A 331 -1.53 -6.32 -10.16
C VAL A 331 -0.97 -5.72 -11.46
N MET A 332 -1.84 -5.28 -12.39
CA MET A 332 -1.45 -4.71 -13.68
C MET A 332 -1.70 -3.20 -13.72
N THR A 333 -0.77 -2.41 -13.17
CA THR A 333 -0.73 -0.96 -13.40
C THR A 333 0.15 -0.63 -14.60
N ALA A 334 -0.41 0.02 -15.61
CA ALA A 334 0.38 0.65 -16.67
C ALA A 334 1.02 1.95 -16.14
N PRO A 335 2.31 2.22 -16.40
CA PRO A 335 2.83 3.57 -16.24
C PRO A 335 2.10 4.47 -17.25
N SER A 336 1.33 5.42 -16.74
CA SER A 336 0.82 6.52 -17.56
C SER A 336 1.83 7.65 -17.46
N HIS A 337 2.88 7.58 -18.28
CA HIS A 337 3.63 8.77 -18.63
C HIS A 337 2.95 9.39 -19.86
N PRO A 338 2.51 10.66 -19.82
CA PRO A 338 2.44 11.44 -21.04
C PRO A 338 3.88 11.74 -21.47
N VAL A 339 4.09 11.67 -22.78
CA VAL A 339 5.33 12.03 -23.51
C VAL A 339 5.79 13.44 -23.16
#